data_AF-A0A951ZKM9-F1
#
_entry.id   AF-A0A951ZKM9-F1
#
_cell.length_a   1.000
_cell.length_b   1.000
_cell.length_c   1.000
_cell.angle_alpha   90.00
_cell.angle_beta   90.00
_cell.angle_gamma   90.00
#
_symmetry.space_group_name_H-M   'P 1'
#
loop_
_entity.id
_entity.type
_entity.pdbx_description
1 polymer ?
#
loop_
_entity_poly.entity_id
_entity_poly.type
_entity_poly.pdbx_seq_one_letter_code
_entity_poly.pdbx_strand_id
1 'polypeptide(L)'
;AVSGKCYLSLHSQNASANRGACIQNCRHPYRVIDTETGEELLVDNEYIMSPKDLCTIHILDQIVDIGVDVLKIEGRSKGPDYVHTVTSCYREALQAIEDGTYTEERVKEWVKRLESVYNREFWEGYYLGRKLGEWTSNPGSAATQRKVYLGKGVRYYSKIEVGEFLIETGTLKSGDMIMITSPNFGMHSEKLTTLVVNGEPDTSASRGDRITLPIKYKISGKDKLYKLLQS
;
A
#
# COMPACT_ATOMS: atom_id res chain seq x y z
N ALA A 1 -10.76 6.33 18.24
CA ALA A 1 -10.17 6.60 16.91
C ALA A 1 -10.34 8.07 16.58
N VAL A 2 -9.25 8.82 16.42
CA VAL A 2 -9.34 10.22 15.98
C VAL A 2 -9.50 10.22 14.47
N SER A 3 -10.76 10.13 14.05
CA SER A 3 -11.15 10.07 12.65
C SER A 3 -11.16 11.49 12.09
N GLY A 4 -10.30 11.78 11.09
CA GLY A 4 -10.34 13.05 10.37
C GLY A 4 -11.75 13.29 9.82
N LYS A 5 -12.46 14.29 10.35
CA LYS A 5 -13.80 14.81 9.97
C LYS A 5 -14.67 13.91 9.05
N CYS A 6 -14.85 12.63 9.40
CA CYS A 6 -15.50 11.65 8.51
C CYS A 6 -16.98 11.94 8.25
N TYR A 7 -17.60 12.77 9.10
CA TYR A 7 -18.99 13.23 8.94
C TYR A 7 -19.18 14.19 7.76
N LEU A 8 -18.11 14.79 7.21
CA LEU A 8 -18.19 15.69 6.05
C LEU A 8 -18.84 15.04 4.83
N SER A 9 -18.50 13.78 4.56
CA SER A 9 -19.06 12.98 3.47
C SER A 9 -20.57 12.76 3.64
N LEU A 10 -21.01 12.52 4.88
CA LEU A 10 -22.44 12.36 5.18
C LEU A 10 -23.18 13.68 5.04
N HIS A 11 -22.64 14.77 5.58
CA HIS A 11 -23.27 16.09 5.52
C HIS A 11 -23.39 16.62 4.09
N SER A 12 -22.32 16.49 3.31
CA SER A 12 -22.25 17.10 1.97
C SER A 12 -22.99 16.31 0.88
N GLN A 13 -23.00 14.97 0.95
CA GLN A 13 -23.51 14.12 -0.13
C GLN A 13 -24.31 12.90 0.36
N ASN A 14 -24.77 12.91 1.62
CA ASN A 14 -25.50 11.80 2.24
C ASN A 14 -24.74 10.45 2.19
N ALA A 15 -23.41 10.50 2.19
CA ALA A 15 -22.54 9.35 2.01
C ALA A 15 -21.74 9.04 3.29
N SER A 16 -22.20 8.06 4.09
CA SER A 16 -21.61 7.79 5.41
C SER A 16 -20.24 7.08 5.33
N ALA A 17 -19.17 7.79 5.70
CA ALA A 17 -17.83 7.21 5.80
C ALA A 17 -17.74 6.05 6.81
N ASN A 18 -18.49 6.13 7.93
CA ASN A 18 -18.56 5.05 8.93
C ASN A 18 -19.22 3.77 8.39
N ARG A 19 -19.96 3.86 7.28
CA ARG A 19 -20.55 2.72 6.56
C ARG A 19 -19.74 2.33 5.32
N GLY A 20 -18.59 2.96 5.08
CA GLY A 20 -17.72 2.71 3.93
C GLY A 20 -18.12 3.44 2.65
N ALA A 21 -19.03 4.42 2.73
CA ALA A 21 -19.42 5.26 1.61
C ALA A 21 -18.65 6.60 1.59
N CYS A 22 -17.40 6.63 2.06
CA CYS A 22 -16.61 7.86 2.12
C CYS A 22 -16.27 8.34 0.70
N ILE A 23 -16.65 9.58 0.38
CA ILE A 23 -16.32 10.23 -0.91
C ILE A 23 -15.03 11.06 -0.86
N GLN A 24 -14.37 11.10 0.30
CA GLN A 24 -13.04 11.69 0.47
C GLN A 24 -12.99 13.23 0.33
N ASN A 25 -14.02 13.98 0.75
CA ASN A 25 -14.02 15.47 0.75
C ASN A 25 -12.74 16.05 1.37
N CYS A 26 -12.26 15.44 2.46
CA CYS A 26 -11.06 15.88 3.16
C CYS A 26 -9.79 15.90 2.28
N ARG A 27 -9.81 15.25 1.12
CA ARG A 27 -8.67 15.19 0.17
C ARG A 27 -8.78 16.19 -0.97
N HIS A 28 -9.82 17.01 -1.01
CA HIS A 28 -9.98 18.03 -2.05
C HIS A 28 -9.11 19.25 -1.72
N PRO A 29 -8.69 20.02 -2.74
CA PRO A 29 -8.16 21.36 -2.52
C PRO A 29 -9.30 22.31 -2.11
N TYR A 30 -9.03 23.22 -1.20
CA TYR A 30 -9.99 24.22 -0.70
C TYR A 30 -9.40 25.62 -0.75
N ARG A 31 -10.24 26.58 -1.16
CA ARG A 31 -10.01 28.02 -0.97
C ARG A 31 -10.65 28.43 0.36
N VAL A 32 -9.92 29.20 1.17
CA VAL A 32 -10.41 29.68 2.47
C VAL A 32 -10.75 31.15 2.36
N ILE A 33 -12.00 31.50 2.68
CA ILE A 33 -12.51 32.87 2.63
C ILE A 33 -12.93 33.24 4.05
N ASP A 34 -12.40 34.35 4.56
CA ASP A 34 -12.88 34.96 5.80
C ASP A 34 -14.29 35.53 5.54
N THR A 35 -15.27 35.07 6.32
CA THR A 35 -16.67 35.47 6.12
C THR A 35 -16.98 36.87 6.63
N GLU A 36 -16.16 37.45 7.50
CA GLU A 36 -16.33 38.79 8.04
C GLU A 36 -15.71 39.85 7.10
N THR A 37 -14.50 39.58 6.59
CA THR A 37 -13.78 40.53 5.73
C THR A 37 -13.98 40.28 4.24
N GLY A 38 -14.35 39.05 3.85
CA GLY A 38 -14.40 38.59 2.46
C GLY A 38 -13.02 38.32 1.85
N GLU A 39 -11.95 38.42 2.63
CA GLU A 39 -10.59 38.18 2.15
C GLU A 39 -10.32 36.68 1.95
N GLU A 40 -9.67 36.37 0.83
CA GLU A 40 -9.19 35.03 0.56
C GLU A 40 -7.80 34.85 1.18
N LEU A 41 -7.65 33.81 2.00
CA LEU A 41 -6.36 33.45 2.57
C LEU A 41 -5.56 32.65 1.54
N LEU A 42 -4.36 33.13 1.20
CA LEU A 42 -3.39 32.33 0.47
C LEU A 42 -2.82 31.27 1.42
N VAL A 43 -3.19 30.00 1.19
CA VAL A 43 -2.70 28.87 1.98
C VAL A 43 -1.66 28.10 1.17
N ASP A 44 -0.45 27.95 1.70
CA ASP A 44 0.67 27.26 1.03
C ASP A 44 0.35 25.81 0.62
N ASN A 45 -0.56 25.15 1.36
CA ASN A 45 -1.07 23.82 1.04
C ASN A 45 -2.60 23.83 0.98
N GLU A 46 -3.15 23.80 -0.24
CA GLU A 46 -4.61 23.79 -0.48
C GLU A 46 -5.32 22.54 0.09
N TYR A 47 -4.58 21.49 0.47
CA TYR A 47 -5.10 20.27 1.10
C TYR A 47 -5.25 20.37 2.63
N ILE A 48 -5.83 21.48 3.08
CA ILE A 48 -5.98 21.88 4.50
C ILE A 48 -6.74 20.87 5.39
N MET A 49 -7.43 19.90 4.80
CA MET A 49 -8.19 18.87 5.51
C MET A 49 -7.66 17.45 5.27
N SER A 50 -6.57 17.27 4.52
CA SER A 50 -6.03 15.95 4.18
C SER A 50 -4.99 15.49 5.21
N PRO A 51 -5.35 14.73 6.26
CA PRO A 51 -4.39 14.27 7.23
C PRO A 51 -3.44 13.24 6.62
N LYS A 52 -2.21 13.21 7.15
CA LYS A 52 -1.29 12.08 6.97
C LYS A 52 -1.90 10.80 7.53
N ASP A 53 -1.42 9.65 7.06
CA ASP A 53 -1.94 8.36 7.52
C ASP A 53 -1.42 8.05 8.93
N LEU A 54 -2.32 7.58 9.81
CA LEU A 54 -1.95 7.14 11.15
C LEU A 54 -1.06 5.90 11.05
N CYS A 55 0.16 6.00 11.56
CA CYS A 55 1.07 4.89 11.72
C CYS A 55 1.62 4.92 13.15
N THR A 56 1.49 3.81 13.87
CA THR A 56 1.93 3.71 15.26
C THR A 56 2.99 2.63 15.46
N ILE A 57 3.59 2.14 14.37
CA ILE A 57 4.54 1.03 14.41
C ILE A 57 5.82 1.34 15.19
N HIS A 58 6.11 2.63 15.40
CA HIS A 58 7.28 3.14 16.11
C HIS A 58 7.03 3.32 17.61
N ILE A 59 5.76 3.34 18.03
CA ILE A 59 5.33 3.40 19.45
C ILE A 59 4.48 2.18 19.80
N LEU A 60 4.63 1.09 19.05
CA LEU A 60 3.77 -0.07 19.17
C LEU A 60 3.97 -0.79 20.51
N ASP A 61 5.20 -0.82 20.99
CA ASP A 61 5.58 -1.27 22.33
C ASP A 61 4.80 -0.55 23.42
N GLN A 62 4.71 0.79 23.36
CA GLN A 62 3.95 1.60 24.31
C GLN A 62 2.44 1.35 24.20
N ILE A 63 1.92 1.12 22.98
CA ILE A 63 0.51 0.78 22.77
C ILE A 63 0.17 -0.59 23.36
N VAL A 64 1.09 -1.55 23.26
CA VAL A 64 0.92 -2.89 23.86
C VAL A 64 0.99 -2.80 25.38
N ASP A 65 1.93 -2.02 25.94
CA ASP A 65 2.14 -1.87 27.39
C ASP A 65 0.91 -1.29 28.12
N ILE A 66 0.15 -0.40 27.48
CA ILE A 66 -1.10 0.13 28.05
C ILE A 66 -2.28 -0.86 28.04
N GLY A 67 -2.07 -2.11 27.59
CA GLY A 67 -3.06 -3.19 27.64
C GLY A 67 -4.06 -3.20 26.50
N VAL A 68 -3.68 -2.75 25.29
CA VAL A 68 -4.56 -2.85 24.11
C VAL A 68 -4.64 -4.29 23.60
N ASP A 69 -5.84 -4.87 23.61
CA ASP A 69 -6.07 -6.24 23.11
C ASP A 69 -6.24 -6.33 21.59
N VAL A 70 -6.74 -5.25 20.96
CA VAL A 70 -7.15 -5.27 19.54
C VAL A 70 -6.59 -4.07 18.78
N LEU A 71 -5.74 -4.38 17.80
CA LEU A 71 -5.29 -3.43 16.79
C LEU A 71 -6.12 -3.59 15.52
N LYS A 72 -6.66 -2.47 15.03
CA LYS A 72 -7.43 -2.43 13.78
C LYS A 72 -6.63 -1.72 12.69
N ILE A 73 -6.43 -2.42 11.57
CA ILE A 73 -5.80 -1.89 10.36
C ILE A 73 -6.90 -1.63 9.31
N GLU A 74 -6.93 -0.43 8.71
CA GLU A 74 -7.89 -0.09 7.65
C GLU A 74 -7.34 -0.50 6.28
N GLY A 75 -8.04 -1.40 5.59
CA GLY A 75 -7.61 -1.97 4.31
C GLY A 75 -8.73 -2.19 3.30
N ARG A 76 -9.97 -1.75 3.55
CA ARG A 76 -11.16 -2.15 2.77
C ARG A 76 -11.04 -1.87 1.27
N SER A 77 -10.44 -0.75 0.90
CA SER A 77 -10.28 -0.32 -0.50
C SER A 77 -8.85 -0.49 -1.01
N LYS A 78 -8.05 -1.32 -0.35
CA LYS A 78 -6.62 -1.47 -0.63
C LYS A 78 -6.34 -2.77 -1.37
N GLY A 79 -5.31 -2.74 -2.22
CA GLY A 79 -4.88 -3.90 -2.97
C GLY A 79 -4.23 -4.97 -2.06
N PRO A 80 -4.09 -6.21 -2.55
CA PRO A 80 -3.44 -7.29 -1.80
C PRO A 80 -2.04 -6.94 -1.31
N ASP A 81 -1.30 -6.16 -2.09
CA ASP A 81 0.01 -5.61 -1.79
C ASP A 81 0.05 -4.78 -0.51
N TYR A 82 -0.88 -3.84 -0.38
CA TYR A 82 -0.99 -3.04 0.83
C TYR A 82 -1.39 -3.92 2.02
N VAL A 83 -2.41 -4.76 1.86
CA VAL A 83 -2.93 -5.59 2.96
C VAL A 83 -1.82 -6.51 3.49
N HIS A 84 -1.11 -7.21 2.62
CA HIS A 84 -0.01 -8.10 2.99
C HIS A 84 1.11 -7.34 3.69
N THR A 85 1.62 -6.25 3.10
CA THR A 85 2.74 -5.50 3.67
C THR A 85 2.40 -4.93 5.04
N VAL A 86 1.26 -4.25 5.19
CA VAL A 86 0.89 -3.60 6.45
C VAL A 86 0.61 -4.62 7.54
N THR A 87 -0.16 -5.67 7.26
CA THR A 87 -0.46 -6.71 8.26
C THR A 87 0.80 -7.49 8.66
N SER A 88 1.71 -7.77 7.72
CA SER A 88 2.98 -8.45 8.02
C SER A 88 3.89 -7.59 8.89
N CYS A 89 4.06 -6.30 8.58
CA CYS A 89 4.89 -5.40 9.39
C CYS A 89 4.37 -5.31 10.83
N TYR A 90 3.06 -5.13 11.03
CA TYR A 90 2.49 -5.07 12.39
C TYR A 90 2.56 -6.44 13.10
N ARG A 91 2.36 -7.56 12.40
CA ARG A 91 2.51 -8.90 12.98
C ARG A 91 3.95 -9.15 13.44
N GLU A 92 4.93 -8.84 12.59
CA GLU A 92 6.35 -9.00 12.90
C GLU A 92 6.77 -8.08 14.05
N ALA A 93 6.26 -6.83 14.09
CA ALA A 93 6.54 -5.89 15.16
C ALA A 93 5.96 -6.37 16.51
N LEU A 94 4.73 -6.90 16.53
CA LEU A 94 4.15 -7.52 17.72
C LEU A 94 4.97 -8.73 18.21
N GLN A 95 5.40 -9.59 17.29
CA GLN A 95 6.26 -10.72 17.65
C GLN A 95 7.60 -10.23 18.21
N ALA A 96 8.18 -9.20 17.62
CA ALA A 96 9.43 -8.62 18.12
C ALA A 96 9.27 -8.02 19.52
N ILE A 97 8.11 -7.46 19.87
CA ILE A 97 7.81 -6.98 21.23
C ILE A 97 7.77 -8.16 22.20
N GLU A 98 7.07 -9.24 21.86
CA GLU A 98 7.00 -10.47 22.68
C GLU A 98 8.37 -11.11 22.88
N ASP A 99 9.20 -11.15 21.83
CA ASP A 99 10.54 -11.74 21.85
C ASP A 99 11.60 -10.82 22.49
N GLY A 100 11.25 -9.58 22.88
CA GLY A 100 12.21 -8.59 23.38
C GLY A 100 13.21 -8.10 22.33
N THR A 101 12.88 -8.23 21.04
CA THR A 101 13.72 -7.85 19.89
C THR A 101 13.18 -6.66 19.10
N TYR A 102 12.20 -5.93 19.63
CA TYR A 102 11.69 -4.68 19.05
C TYR A 102 12.71 -3.54 19.25
N THR A 103 13.47 -3.23 18.20
CA THR A 103 14.51 -2.19 18.22
C THR A 103 14.25 -1.11 17.18
N GLU A 104 14.90 0.05 17.31
CA GLU A 104 14.79 1.15 16.35
C GLU A 104 15.16 0.74 14.92
N GLU A 105 16.15 -0.13 14.76
CA GLU A 105 16.60 -0.63 13.45
C GLU A 105 15.47 -1.39 12.75
N ARG A 106 14.80 -2.28 13.48
CA ARG A 106 13.67 -3.06 12.93
C ARG A 106 12.46 -2.16 12.66
N VAL A 107 12.21 -1.17 13.53
CA VAL A 107 11.20 -0.14 13.27
C VAL A 107 11.49 0.58 11.95
N LYS A 108 12.73 0.99 11.70
CA LYS A 108 13.13 1.63 10.43
C LYS A 108 12.91 0.70 9.23
N GLU A 109 13.19 -0.60 9.36
CA GLU A 109 12.92 -1.58 8.30
C GLU A 109 11.43 -1.73 7.99
N TRP A 110 10.58 -1.80 9.02
CA TRP A 110 9.13 -1.86 8.82
C TRP A 110 8.58 -0.56 8.25
N VAL A 111 9.03 0.60 8.74
CA VAL A 111 8.64 1.90 8.18
C VAL A 111 8.99 1.96 6.69
N LYS A 112 10.20 1.57 6.30
CA LYS A 112 10.61 1.52 4.88
C LYS A 112 9.72 0.61 4.03
N ARG A 113 9.24 -0.52 4.57
CA ARG A 113 8.27 -1.40 3.89
C ARG A 113 6.89 -0.76 3.81
N LEU A 114 6.42 -0.11 4.87
CA LEU A 114 5.15 0.61 4.87
C LEU A 114 5.16 1.77 3.87
N GLU A 115 6.29 2.46 3.71
CA GLU A 115 6.51 3.49 2.69
C GLU A 115 6.44 2.95 1.26
N SER A 116 6.68 1.65 1.05
CA SER A 116 6.67 1.04 -0.29
C SER A 116 5.27 0.74 -0.81
N VAL A 117 4.26 0.77 0.05
CA VAL A 117 2.85 0.61 -0.33
C VAL A 117 2.11 1.93 -0.19
N TYR A 118 0.88 2.01 -0.73
CA TYR A 118 0.10 3.24 -0.69
C TYR A 118 0.08 3.83 0.73
N ASN A 119 0.52 5.07 0.85
CA ASN A 119 0.44 5.86 2.07
C ASN A 119 0.32 7.34 1.69
N ARG A 120 -0.05 8.18 2.65
CA ARG A 120 -0.03 9.65 2.52
C ARG A 120 0.89 10.26 3.56
N GLU A 121 2.11 9.74 3.58
CA GLU A 121 3.07 9.95 4.66
C GLU A 121 2.52 9.44 6.00
N PHE A 122 3.36 9.42 7.01
CA PHE A 122 3.00 8.89 8.31
C PHE A 122 2.93 9.97 9.36
N TRP A 123 1.95 9.82 10.25
CA TRP A 123 1.83 10.60 11.46
C TRP A 123 1.46 9.67 12.61
N GLU A 124 2.02 9.95 13.77
CA GLU A 124 1.79 9.19 15.00
C GLU A 124 0.38 9.44 15.56
N GLY A 125 -0.39 10.37 15.00
CA GLY A 125 -1.66 10.80 15.55
C GLY A 125 -1.47 11.72 16.77
N TYR A 126 -2.56 11.89 17.53
CA TYR A 126 -2.56 12.67 18.78
C TYR A 126 -1.95 11.91 19.98
N TYR A 127 -1.33 10.75 19.75
CA TYR A 127 -0.62 10.02 20.80
C TYR A 127 0.61 10.82 21.27
N LEU A 128 1.14 10.49 22.45
CA LEU A 128 2.34 11.11 23.04
C LEU A 128 2.27 12.64 23.19
N GLY A 129 1.07 13.18 23.43
CA GLY A 129 0.87 14.61 23.71
C GLY A 129 0.95 15.52 22.48
N ARG A 130 0.93 14.97 21.27
CA ARG A 130 0.83 15.74 20.02
C ARG A 130 -0.49 16.54 20.01
N LYS A 131 -0.40 17.85 19.79
CA LYS A 131 -1.56 18.77 19.78
C LYS A 131 -1.97 19.20 18.37
N LEU A 132 -1.05 19.18 17.43
CA LEU A 132 -1.29 19.59 16.05
C LEU A 132 -1.46 18.37 15.16
N GLY A 133 -2.42 18.43 14.25
CA GLY A 133 -2.53 17.47 13.16
C GLY A 133 -1.37 17.63 12.19
N GLU A 134 -1.06 16.56 11.45
CA GLU A 134 -0.19 16.65 10.29
C GLU A 134 -0.99 16.39 9.02
N TRP A 135 -0.78 17.24 8.03
CA TRP A 135 -1.44 17.17 6.74
C TRP A 135 -0.43 16.83 5.65
N THR A 136 -0.88 16.07 4.66
CA THR A 136 -0.08 15.79 3.48
C THR A 136 -0.19 16.95 2.49
N SER A 137 0.89 17.20 1.74
CA SER A 137 0.94 18.17 0.65
C SER A 137 0.38 17.62 -0.67
N ASN A 138 0.07 16.33 -0.75
CA ASN A 138 -0.38 15.66 -1.96
C ASN A 138 -1.62 14.77 -1.68
N PRO A 139 -2.68 14.83 -2.50
CA PRO A 139 -3.85 13.96 -2.33
C PRO A 139 -3.57 12.51 -2.75
N GLY A 140 -2.51 12.31 -3.53
CA GLY A 140 -2.07 11.04 -4.08
C GLY A 140 -1.28 10.17 -3.10
N SER A 141 -0.74 9.07 -3.63
CA SER A 141 0.11 8.16 -2.87
C SER A 141 1.54 8.71 -2.77
N ALA A 142 2.11 8.72 -1.57
CA ALA A 142 3.54 8.98 -1.32
C ALA A 142 4.38 7.68 -1.33
N ALA A 143 3.85 6.60 -1.90
CA ALA A 143 4.53 5.31 -1.95
C ALA A 143 5.84 5.38 -2.76
N THR A 144 6.91 4.85 -2.19
CA THR A 144 8.25 4.76 -2.81
C THR A 144 8.32 3.72 -3.92
N GLN A 145 7.26 2.93 -4.10
CA GLN A 145 7.13 1.99 -5.21
C GLN A 145 5.81 2.16 -5.95
N ARG A 146 5.87 2.01 -7.27
CA ARG A 146 4.71 1.93 -8.15
C ARG A 146 4.67 0.59 -8.87
N LYS A 147 3.47 0.02 -8.98
CA LYS A 147 3.23 -1.21 -9.74
C LYS A 147 2.73 -0.88 -11.14
N VAL A 148 3.39 -1.44 -12.15
CA VAL A 148 3.02 -1.32 -13.56
C VAL A 148 2.47 -2.66 -14.01
N TYR A 149 1.24 -2.68 -14.50
CA TYR A 149 0.65 -3.89 -15.05
C TYR A 149 1.48 -4.38 -16.25
N LEU A 150 1.76 -5.68 -16.28
CA LEU A 150 2.46 -6.32 -17.39
C LEU A 150 1.60 -7.36 -18.10
N GLY A 151 0.75 -8.09 -17.38
CA GLY A 151 0.02 -9.19 -17.99
C GLY A 151 -0.74 -10.06 -17.00
N LYS A 152 -1.11 -11.25 -17.45
CA LYS A 152 -1.96 -12.17 -16.69
C LYS A 152 -1.50 -13.62 -16.78
N GLY A 153 -1.89 -14.41 -15.79
CA GLY A 153 -1.67 -15.85 -15.80
C GLY A 153 -2.43 -16.52 -16.94
N VAL A 154 -1.84 -17.58 -17.50
CA VAL A 154 -2.44 -18.38 -18.59
C VAL A 154 -2.58 -19.83 -18.17
N ARG A 155 -1.49 -20.43 -17.69
CA ARG A 155 -1.43 -21.87 -17.40
C ARG A 155 -0.52 -22.15 -16.22
N TYR A 156 -0.85 -23.19 -15.46
CA TYR A 156 0.00 -23.69 -14.40
C TYR A 156 0.39 -25.16 -14.65
N TYR A 157 1.69 -25.45 -14.62
CA TYR A 157 2.25 -26.79 -14.82
C TYR A 157 2.54 -27.43 -13.46
N SER A 158 1.54 -28.10 -12.87
CA SER A 158 1.61 -28.57 -11.48
C SER A 158 2.72 -29.58 -11.17
N LYS A 159 3.18 -30.37 -12.15
CA LYS A 159 4.25 -31.36 -11.92
C LYS A 159 5.62 -30.74 -11.67
N ILE A 160 5.87 -29.57 -12.25
CA ILE A 160 7.15 -28.86 -12.18
C ILE A 160 7.04 -27.51 -11.44
N GLU A 161 5.85 -27.21 -10.90
CA GLU A 161 5.54 -25.97 -10.18
C GLU A 161 5.88 -24.69 -10.97
N VAL A 162 5.51 -24.64 -12.26
CA VAL A 162 5.77 -23.49 -13.14
C VAL A 162 4.47 -22.81 -13.56
N GLY A 163 4.44 -21.49 -13.44
CA GLY A 163 3.37 -20.63 -13.96
C GLY A 163 3.76 -19.98 -15.28
N GLU A 164 2.85 -20.01 -16.26
CA GLU A 164 2.94 -19.30 -17.54
C GLU A 164 2.09 -18.02 -17.51
N PHE A 165 2.70 -16.90 -17.88
CA PHE A 165 2.05 -15.59 -17.96
C PHE A 165 2.20 -15.01 -19.36
N LEU A 166 1.13 -14.38 -19.86
CA LEU A 166 1.14 -13.62 -21.11
C LEU A 166 1.44 -12.16 -20.79
N ILE A 167 2.48 -11.60 -21.42
CA ILE A 167 2.78 -10.17 -21.34
C ILE A 167 1.84 -9.41 -22.28
N GLU A 168 0.97 -8.58 -21.72
CA GLU A 168 0.00 -7.76 -22.44
C GLU A 168 0.50 -6.32 -22.65
N THR A 169 1.37 -5.83 -21.78
CA THR A 169 1.88 -4.45 -21.79
C THR A 169 3.32 -4.36 -21.31
N GLY A 170 4.06 -3.35 -21.81
CA GLY A 170 5.40 -3.04 -21.34
C GLY A 170 6.47 -4.06 -21.72
N THR A 171 7.59 -4.01 -21.00
CA THR A 171 8.72 -4.93 -21.13
C THR A 171 9.23 -5.35 -19.76
N LEU A 172 9.82 -6.54 -19.72
CA LEU A 172 10.37 -7.17 -18.53
C LEU A 172 11.79 -7.65 -18.84
N LYS A 173 12.70 -7.48 -17.90
CA LYS A 173 14.11 -7.86 -18.03
C LYS A 173 14.56 -8.64 -16.80
N SER A 174 15.60 -9.44 -16.98
CA SER A 174 16.28 -10.11 -15.86
C SER A 174 16.78 -9.05 -14.88
N GLY A 175 16.56 -9.27 -13.60
CA GLY A 175 16.83 -8.35 -12.50
C GLY A 175 15.65 -7.47 -12.07
N ASP A 176 14.56 -7.43 -12.86
CA ASP A 176 13.36 -6.69 -12.47
C ASP A 176 12.65 -7.34 -11.27
N MET A 177 12.07 -6.50 -10.42
CA MET A 177 11.14 -6.95 -9.37
C MET A 177 9.75 -7.14 -9.97
N ILE A 178 9.19 -8.34 -9.79
CA ILE A 178 7.81 -8.64 -10.18
C ILE A 178 6.92 -8.82 -8.97
N MET A 179 5.62 -8.64 -9.20
CA MET A 179 4.58 -8.95 -8.25
C MET A 179 3.41 -9.61 -8.97
N ILE A 180 2.95 -10.74 -8.44
CA ILE A 180 1.77 -11.45 -8.88
C ILE A 180 0.69 -11.25 -7.84
N THR A 181 -0.49 -10.79 -8.25
CA THR A 181 -1.65 -10.71 -7.37
C THR A 181 -2.67 -11.77 -7.76
N SER A 182 -3.23 -12.47 -6.78
CA SER A 182 -4.20 -13.53 -6.99
C SER A 182 -5.32 -13.50 -5.95
N PRO A 183 -6.58 -13.78 -6.33
CA PRO A 183 -7.64 -14.03 -5.37
C PRO A 183 -7.38 -15.23 -4.45
N ASN A 184 -6.51 -16.17 -4.84
CA ASN A 184 -6.30 -17.43 -4.11
C ASN A 184 -5.22 -17.32 -3.04
N PHE A 185 -4.13 -16.59 -3.32
CA PHE A 185 -2.99 -16.47 -2.41
C PHE A 185 -2.64 -15.01 -2.06
N GLY A 186 -3.46 -14.04 -2.49
CA GLY A 186 -3.26 -12.62 -2.22
C GLY A 186 -2.19 -12.02 -3.12
N MET A 187 -0.92 -12.23 -2.78
CA MET A 187 0.21 -11.75 -3.56
C MET A 187 1.46 -12.64 -3.43
N HIS A 188 2.35 -12.55 -4.41
CA HIS A 188 3.71 -13.07 -4.40
C HIS A 188 4.62 -12.06 -5.09
N SER A 189 5.78 -11.77 -4.51
CA SER A 189 6.75 -10.83 -5.08
C SER A 189 8.14 -11.45 -5.06
N GLU A 190 8.87 -11.29 -6.15
CA GLU A 190 10.24 -11.79 -6.26
C GLU A 190 11.07 -11.00 -7.26
N LYS A 191 12.39 -11.12 -7.15
CA LYS A 191 13.32 -10.61 -8.15
C LYS A 191 13.52 -11.67 -9.21
N LEU A 192 13.31 -11.31 -10.48
CA LEU A 192 13.61 -12.22 -11.58
C LEU A 192 15.10 -12.37 -11.75
N THR A 193 15.61 -13.58 -11.55
CA THR A 193 17.01 -13.92 -11.82
C THR A 193 17.20 -14.45 -13.23
N THR A 194 16.23 -15.23 -13.71
CA THR A 194 16.23 -15.89 -15.02
C THR A 194 14.85 -15.72 -15.66
N LEU A 195 14.83 -15.53 -16.98
CA LEU A 195 13.61 -15.46 -17.78
C LEU A 195 13.60 -16.60 -18.80
N VAL A 196 12.46 -17.27 -18.90
CA VAL A 196 12.17 -18.22 -19.98
C VAL A 196 11.02 -17.65 -20.77
N VAL A 197 11.30 -17.28 -22.03
CA VAL A 197 10.41 -16.55 -22.92
C VAL A 197 10.08 -17.46 -24.10
N ASN A 198 8.79 -17.72 -24.31
CA ASN A 198 8.28 -18.61 -25.36
C ASN A 198 8.92 -20.02 -25.35
N GLY A 199 9.40 -20.47 -24.19
CA GLY A 199 10.01 -21.79 -23.98
C GLY A 199 11.54 -21.81 -23.99
N GLU A 200 12.20 -20.70 -24.33
CA GLU A 200 13.66 -20.60 -24.38
C GLU A 200 14.20 -19.60 -23.35
N PRO A 201 15.39 -19.81 -22.77
CA PRO A 201 16.02 -18.82 -21.91
C PRO A 201 16.28 -17.51 -22.66
N ASP A 202 15.83 -16.39 -22.10
CA ASP A 202 16.08 -15.05 -22.65
C ASP A 202 16.36 -14.08 -21.49
N THR A 203 16.89 -12.90 -21.81
CA THR A 203 17.15 -11.81 -20.87
C THR A 203 16.01 -10.81 -20.81
N SER A 204 15.10 -10.81 -21.79
CA SER A 204 13.98 -9.85 -21.85
C SER A 204 12.71 -10.43 -22.48
N ALA A 205 11.56 -9.90 -22.07
CA ALA A 205 10.25 -10.22 -22.62
C ALA A 205 9.47 -8.94 -22.92
N SER A 206 8.62 -8.99 -23.95
CA SER A 206 7.85 -7.87 -24.47
C SER A 206 6.38 -8.26 -24.70
N ARG A 207 5.57 -7.28 -25.10
CA ARG A 207 4.14 -7.52 -25.38
C ARG A 207 3.94 -8.63 -26.40
N GLY A 208 3.11 -9.62 -26.04
CA GLY A 208 2.81 -10.79 -26.85
C GLY A 208 3.58 -12.04 -26.41
N ASP A 209 4.68 -11.87 -25.67
CA ASP A 209 5.49 -12.99 -25.21
C ASP A 209 4.84 -13.73 -24.04
N ARG A 210 5.13 -15.03 -23.97
CA ARG A 210 4.78 -15.87 -22.82
C ARG A 210 6.02 -16.09 -21.98
N ILE A 211 5.96 -15.68 -20.72
CA ILE A 211 7.01 -15.98 -19.77
C ILE A 211 6.60 -17.17 -18.90
N THR A 212 7.58 -17.97 -18.49
CA THR A 212 7.39 -19.01 -17.48
C THR A 212 8.29 -18.77 -16.29
N LEU A 213 7.75 -18.95 -15.08
CA LEU A 213 8.47 -18.75 -13.83
C LEU A 213 8.09 -19.81 -12.78
N PRO A 214 9.04 -20.33 -11.99
CA PRO A 214 8.74 -21.21 -10.87
C PRO A 214 7.84 -20.51 -9.85
N ILE A 215 6.71 -21.11 -9.50
CA ILE A 215 5.79 -20.59 -8.49
C ILE A 215 5.04 -21.73 -7.81
N LYS A 216 5.09 -21.75 -6.47
CA LYS A 216 4.43 -22.79 -5.67
C LYS A 216 2.91 -22.68 -5.68
N TYR A 217 2.40 -21.49 -5.99
CA TYR A 217 0.97 -21.23 -6.02
C TYR A 217 0.38 -21.54 -7.39
N LYS A 218 -0.78 -22.20 -7.40
CA LYS A 218 -1.54 -22.42 -8.64
C LYS A 218 -1.99 -21.08 -9.20
N ILE A 219 -1.72 -20.87 -10.49
CA ILE A 219 -2.14 -19.66 -11.21
C ILE A 219 -3.28 -19.93 -12.19
N SER A 220 -3.97 -18.87 -12.58
CA SER A 220 -5.16 -18.82 -13.42
C SER A 220 -5.25 -17.51 -14.21
N GLY A 221 -6.20 -17.43 -15.14
CA GLY A 221 -6.48 -16.20 -15.92
C GLY A 221 -6.92 -14.98 -15.11
N LYS A 222 -7.22 -15.14 -13.80
CA LYS A 222 -7.59 -14.05 -12.90
C LYS A 222 -6.36 -13.41 -12.23
N ASP A 223 -5.21 -14.05 -12.32
CA ASP A 223 -3.99 -13.60 -11.65
C ASP A 223 -3.27 -12.59 -12.54
N LYS A 224 -2.79 -11.52 -11.92
CA LYS A 224 -2.20 -10.38 -12.62
C LYS A 224 -0.72 -10.27 -12.28
N LEU A 225 0.09 -10.07 -13.30
CA LEU A 225 1.52 -9.83 -13.21
C LEU A 225 1.80 -8.33 -13.32
N TYR A 226 2.62 -7.83 -12.40
CA TYR A 226 3.06 -6.45 -12.33
C TYR A 226 4.58 -6.39 -12.26
N LYS A 227 5.16 -5.32 -12.78
CA LYS A 227 6.53 -4.88 -12.51
C LYS A 227 6.51 -3.83 -11.41
N LEU A 228 7.38 -3.97 -10.41
CA LEU A 228 7.57 -2.97 -9.37
C LEU A 228 8.71 -2.04 -9.78
N LEU A 229 8.43 -0.73 -9.76
CA LEU A 229 9.40 0.33 -10.02
C LEU A 229 9.54 1.18 -8.75
N GLN A 230 10.75 1.70 -8.50
CA GLN A 230 10.92 2.76 -7.52
C GLN A 230 10.27 4.06 -8.07
N SER A 231 9.57 4.78 -7.20
CA SER A 231 8.94 6.07 -7.49
C SER A 231 9.94 7.22 -7.43
#